data_AF-X1SR06-F1
#
_entry.id   AF-X1SR06-F1
#
_cell.length_a   1.000
_cell.length_b   1.000
_cell.length_c   1.000
_cell.angle_alpha   90.00
_cell.angle_beta   90.00
_cell.angle_gamma   90.00
#
_symmetry.space_group_name_H-M   'P 1'
#
loop_
_entity.id
_entity.type
_entity.pdbx_description
1 polymer ?
#
loop_
_entity_poly.entity_id
_entity_poly.type
_entity_poly.pdbx_seq_one_letter_code
_entity_poly.pdbx_strand_id
1 'polypeptide(L)' 'MTSIKIAQIRKRDGRVVDFDQEKITKAVWAAAQAVGGRDRRLAQRLSNRVVAMLEEKFPREIPGVEDVQDLVEK' A
#
# COMPACT_ATOMS: atom_id res chain seq x y z
N MET A 1 -11.25 -7.13 11.64
CA MET A 1 -11.27 -6.15 10.53
C MET A 1 -10.39 -4.99 10.98
N THR A 2 -9.22 -4.82 10.38
CA THR A 2 -8.41 -3.62 10.58
C THR A 2 -9.17 -2.47 9.93
N SER A 3 -9.58 -1.48 10.70
CA SER A 3 -10.27 -0.31 10.16
C SER A 3 -9.26 0.52 9.39
N ILE A 4 -9.38 0.56 8.06
CA ILE A 4 -8.52 1.39 7.21
C ILE A 4 -8.93 2.84 7.42
N LYS A 5 -8.02 3.66 7.93
CA LYS A 5 -8.23 5.10 8.18
C LYS A 5 -7.86 5.98 6.99
N ILE A 6 -7.07 5.45 6.06
CA ILE A 6 -6.67 6.15 4.84
C ILE A 6 -7.80 6.07 3.82
N ALA A 7 -8.46 7.19 3.56
CA ALA A 7 -9.53 7.27 2.57
C ALA A 7 -9.01 7.60 1.16
N GLN A 8 -7.90 8.33 1.05
CA GLN A 8 -7.43 8.90 -0.20
C GLN A 8 -5.92 8.78 -0.37
N ILE A 9 -5.46 8.85 -1.61
CA ILE A 9 -4.04 8.84 -1.99
C ILE A 9 -3.76 9.88 -3.08
N ARG A 10 -2.62 10.56 -2.98
CA ARG A 10 -2.17 11.55 -3.98
C ARG A 10 -1.27 10.89 -5.01
N LYS A 11 -1.69 10.93 -6.27
CA LYS A 11 -0.94 10.47 -7.45
C LYS A 11 0.25 11.40 -7.77
N ARG A 12 1.19 10.90 -8.59
CA ARG A 12 2.37 11.65 -9.07
C ARG A 12 2.01 12.94 -9.82
N ASP A 13 0.88 12.92 -10.53
CA ASP A 13 0.34 14.07 -11.27
C ASP A 13 -0.41 15.08 -10.37
N GLY A 14 -0.41 14.86 -9.05
CA GLY A 14 -1.09 15.71 -8.08
C GLY A 14 -2.56 15.36 -7.84
N ARG A 15 -3.17 14.46 -8.62
CA ARG A 15 -4.58 14.07 -8.40
C ARG A 15 -4.75 13.32 -7.09
N VAL A 16 -5.83 13.62 -6.38
CA VAL A 16 -6.28 12.86 -5.21
C VAL A 16 -7.37 11.89 -5.65
N VAL A 17 -7.19 10.61 -5.32
CA VAL A 17 -8.15 9.55 -5.64
C VAL A 17 -8.39 8.68 -4.41
N ASP A 18 -9.45 7.89 -4.44
CA ASP A 18 -9.75 6.97 -3.34
C ASP A 18 -8.63 5.94 -3.15
N PHE A 19 -8.32 5.70 -1.89
CA PHE A 19 -7.34 4.71 -1.48
C PHE A 19 -7.90 3.31 -1.70
N ASP A 20 -7.11 2.45 -2.36
CA ASP A 20 -7.47 1.06 -2.62
C ASP A 20 -6.30 0.16 -2.24
N GLN A 21 -6.42 -0.49 -1.09
CA GLN A 21 -5.40 -1.40 -0.57
C GLN A 21 -5.12 -2.57 -1.54
N GLU A 22 -6.10 -3.01 -2.33
CA GLU A 22 -5.92 -4.13 -3.26
C GLU A 22 -4.86 -3.81 -4.31
N LYS A 23 -4.65 -2.52 -4.65
CA LYS A 23 -3.56 -2.10 -5.54
C LYS A 23 -2.18 -2.37 -4.93
N ILE A 24 -2.02 -2.17 -3.62
CA ILE A 24 -0.78 -2.50 -2.89
C ILE A 24 -0.61 -4.02 -2.85
N THR A 25 -1.65 -4.77 -2.49
CA THR A 25 -1.61 -6.24 -2.47
C THR A 25 -1.20 -6.81 -3.83
N LYS A 26 -1.78 -6.29 -4.93
CA LYS A 26 -1.42 -6.70 -6.30
C LYS A 26 0.02 -6.36 -6.66
N ALA A 27 0.50 -5.18 -6.28
CA ALA A 27 1.89 -4.78 -6.53
C ALA A 27 2.88 -5.70 -5.80
N VAL A 28 2.66 -5.95 -4.51
CA VAL A 28 3.48 -6.87 -3.70
C VAL A 28 3.40 -8.30 -4.25
N TRP A 29 2.22 -8.76 -4.67
CA TRP A 29 2.07 -10.08 -5.27
C TRP A 29 2.78 -10.19 -6.63
N ALA A 30 2.71 -9.16 -7.47
CA ALA A 30 3.45 -9.13 -8.74
C ALA A 30 4.97 -9.21 -8.50
N ALA A 31 5.49 -8.45 -7.53
CA ALA A 31 6.90 -8.51 -7.15
C ALA A 31 7.29 -9.90 -6.61
N ALA A 32 6.47 -10.49 -5.73
CA ALA A 32 6.70 -11.84 -5.23
C ALA A 32 6.70 -12.89 -6.35
N GLN A 33 5.79 -12.78 -7.33
CA GLN A 33 5.76 -13.70 -8.48
C GLN A 33 6.99 -13.59 -9.38
N ALA A 34 7.52 -12.38 -9.56
CA ALA A 34 8.72 -12.15 -10.36
C ALA A 34 9.95 -12.90 -9.82
N VAL A 35 9.98 -13.17 -8.50
CA VAL A 35 11.03 -13.96 -7.84
C VAL A 35 10.61 -15.42 -7.54
N GLY A 36 9.50 -15.89 -8.12
CA GLY A 36 9.02 -17.28 -7.98
C GLY A 36 8.08 -17.55 -6.80
N GLY A 37 7.70 -16.52 -6.04
CA GLY A 37 6.74 -16.62 -4.93
C GLY A 37 5.31 -16.87 -5.40
N ARG A 38 4.56 -17.67 -4.63
CA ARG A 38 3.17 -18.06 -4.94
C ARG A 38 2.16 -17.82 -3.82
N ASP A 39 2.60 -17.24 -2.69
CA ASP A 39 1.72 -17.01 -1.55
C ASP A 39 1.06 -15.63 -1.62
N ARG A 40 -0.15 -15.59 -2.18
CA ARG A 40 -1.00 -14.37 -2.17
C ARG A 40 -1.40 -13.95 -0.75
N ARG A 41 -1.53 -14.89 0.19
CA ARG A 41 -1.86 -14.53 1.59
C ARG A 41 -0.72 -13.78 2.23
N LEU A 42 0.54 -14.13 1.92
CA LEU A 42 1.71 -13.35 2.34
C LEU A 42 1.65 -11.92 1.77
N ALA A 43 1.34 -11.77 0.47
CA ALA A 43 1.20 -10.45 -0.14
C ALA A 43 0.12 -9.59 0.54
N GLN A 44 -1.02 -10.20 0.92
CA GLN A 44 -2.06 -9.50 1.67
C GLN A 44 -1.59 -9.09 3.08
N ARG A 45 -0.84 -9.95 3.78
CA ARG A 45 -0.29 -9.61 5.10
C ARG A 45 0.72 -8.45 5.02
N LEU A 46 1.57 -8.46 4.00
CA LEU A 46 2.52 -7.37 3.74
C LEU A 46 1.80 -6.07 3.41
N SER A 47 0.77 -6.12 2.56
CA SER A 47 -0.10 -4.99 2.26
C SER A 47 -0.74 -4.40 3.53
N ASN A 48 -1.25 -5.25 4.43
CA ASN A 48 -1.78 -4.78 5.72
C ASN A 48 -0.72 -4.05 6.55
N ARG A 49 0.53 -4.53 6.53
CA ARG A 49 1.64 -3.89 7.25
C ARG A 49 1.98 -2.53 6.65
N VAL A 50 1.99 -2.40 5.33
CA VAL A 50 2.19 -1.13 4.62
C VAL A 50 1.09 -0.13 4.98
N VAL A 51 -0.17 -0.56 4.98
CA VAL A 51 -1.30 0.32 5.40
C VAL A 51 -1.11 0.80 6.84
N ALA A 52 -0.76 -0.08 7.77
CA ALA A 52 -0.53 0.32 9.16
C ALA A 52 0.61 1.35 9.29
N MET A 53 1.71 1.17 8.55
CA MET A 53 2.81 2.14 8.54
C MET A 53 2.42 3.48 7.92
N LEU A 54 1.61 3.47 6.86
CA LEU A 54 1.08 4.69 6.27
C LEU A 54 0.15 5.43 7.24
N GLU A 55 -0.70 4.72 7.97
CA GLU A 55 -1.60 5.30 8.97
C GLU A 55 -0.83 5.95 10.14
N GLU A 56 0.26 5.32 10.57
CA GLU A 56 1.15 5.87 11.61
C GLU A 56 1.92 7.10 11.11
N LYS A 57 2.40 7.07 9.85
CA LYS A 57 3.18 8.17 9.26
C LYS A 57 2.32 9.36 8.84
N PHE A 58 1.06 9.13 8.43
CA PHE A 58 0.15 10.14 7.89
C PHE A 58 -1.20 10.16 8.64
N PRO A 59 -1.24 10.48 9.94
CA PRO A 59 -2.46 10.42 10.73
C PRO A 59 -3.52 11.47 10.34
N ARG A 60 -3.12 12.53 9.62
CA ARG A 60 -3.99 13.66 9.20
C ARG A 60 -3.70 14.15 7.79
N GLU A 61 -2.90 13.41 7.03
CA GLU A 61 -2.43 13.82 5.71
C GLU A 61 -2.76 12.76 4.68
N ILE A 62 -2.83 13.18 3.41
CA ILE A 62 -3.05 12.26 2.29
C ILE A 62 -1.67 11.77 1.83
N PRO A 63 -1.35 10.47 1.99
CA PRO A 63 -0.07 9.94 1.55
C PRO A 63 0.08 10.05 0.03
N GLY A 64 1.33 10.21 -0.43
CA GLY A 64 1.67 10.13 -1.84
C GLY A 64 1.83 8.69 -2.32
N VAL A 65 1.71 8.49 -3.63
CA VAL A 65 2.06 7.21 -4.27
C VAL A 65 3.55 6.86 -4.08
N GLU A 66 4.43 7.86 -3.93
CA GLU A 66 5.84 7.62 -3.62
C GLU A 66 6.04 7.10 -2.20
N ASP A 67 5.29 7.62 -1.22
CA ASP A 67 5.37 7.14 0.17
C ASP A 67 5.01 5.66 0.30
N VAL A 68 4.08 5.19 -0.53
CA VAL A 68 3.71 3.77 -0.59
C VAL A 68 4.85 2.94 -1.19
N GLN A 69 5.48 3.42 -2.26
CA GLN A 69 6.62 2.73 -2.89
C GLN A 69 7.79 2.63 -1.92
N ASP A 70 8.16 3.72 -1.26
CA ASP A 70 9.24 3.76 -0.28
C ASP A 70 9.05 2.76 0.87
N LEU A 71 7.80 2.47 1.24
CA LEU A 71 7.44 1.49 2.28
C LEU A 71 7.40 0.05 1.78
N VAL A 72 7.25 -0.16 0.46
CA VAL A 72 7.25 -1.50 -0.15
C VAL A 72 8.66 -1.94 -0.54
N GLU A 73 9.54 -1.00 -0.91
CA GLU A 73 10.92 -1.27 -1.33
C GLU A 73 11.91 -1.42 -0.16
N LYS A 74 11.49 -1.10 1.07
CA LYS A 74 12.26 -1.31 2.31
C LYS A 74 11.84 -2.61 3.01
#